data_AF-A0A965UU95-F1
#
_entry.id   AF-A0A965UU95-F1
#
_cell.length_a   1.000
_cell.length_b   1.000
_cell.length_c   1.000
_cell.angle_alpha   90.00
_cell.angle_beta   90.00
_cell.angle_gamma   90.00
#
_symmetry.space_group_name_H-M   'P 1'
#
loop_
_entity.id
_entity.type
_entity.pdbx_description
1 polymer ?
#
loop_
_entity_poly.entity_id
_entity_poly.type
_entity_poly.pdbx_seq_one_letter_code
_entity_poly.pdbx_strand_id
1 'polypeptide(L)'
;KQRLGWQTTGDGLVYRGAIADTSTLDPSGLNNAWMLLDTVSGNLYAYRIKAWRLVSGGGGGASMPFDSVTFNINEGDASEQELKYSADKGYLQYGGLDSVQIPLLPGIWYVRNDTSVTIPKGTVVRASGTLGASGRIKVKHMIANGTIPAMYVLGIAMQDIAVGADGYVMTQGKIRQVNTQAYSEGAVLYADVDTLGGLTQTEPGNGYLKLPIAFVVHSASNGTLAVRIDAGSSLHDLHDVDTAGRANGSVLRYDSALKYWKASTTAGIVAGDTAAMLTNYINVADTATMLSSYISNADTSVFARDFQISGTSGQVTYFNAANRTGRGVAAPTDFRSGYNELDTGRRLDIQRYAGRRYGCHGCADIYHATGYDYFRQGV
;
A
#
# COMPACT_ATOMS: atom_id res chain seq x y z
N LYS A 1 -31.00 58.96 -56.82
CA LYS A 1 -31.60 58.07 -55.81
C LYS A 1 -32.47 57.04 -56.53
N GLN A 2 -32.04 55.79 -56.63
CA GLN A 2 -32.84 54.73 -57.24
C GLN A 2 -33.90 54.29 -56.22
N ARG A 3 -35.19 54.48 -56.54
CA ARG A 3 -36.31 54.10 -55.66
C ARG A 3 -36.56 52.60 -55.78
N LEU A 4 -36.26 51.85 -54.71
CA LEU A 4 -36.77 50.49 -54.53
C LEU A 4 -38.29 50.55 -54.26
N GLY A 5 -39.06 49.66 -54.90
CA GLY A 5 -40.47 49.44 -54.56
C GLY A 5 -41.48 50.43 -55.16
N TRP A 6 -41.59 50.50 -56.49
CA TRP A 6 -42.83 50.97 -57.14
C TRP A 6 -43.43 49.86 -58.00
N GLN A 7 -44.24 49.01 -57.35
CA GLN A 7 -45.10 48.00 -57.97
C GLN A 7 -46.18 48.72 -58.81
N THR A 8 -46.22 48.48 -60.11
CA THR A 8 -47.10 49.20 -61.05
C THR A 8 -47.92 48.31 -61.99
N THR A 9 -47.65 47.01 -62.01
CA THR A 9 -48.51 45.96 -62.60
C THR A 9 -48.40 44.70 -61.71
N GLY A 10 -49.16 43.64 -61.99
CA GLY A 10 -49.33 42.48 -61.12
C GLY A 10 -48.07 41.66 -60.80
N ASP A 11 -46.96 41.93 -61.48
CA ASP A 11 -45.72 41.18 -61.41
C ASP A 11 -44.68 41.91 -60.54
N GLY A 12 -44.80 41.77 -59.22
CA GLY A 12 -43.78 42.26 -58.29
C GLY A 12 -42.44 41.54 -58.47
N LEU A 13 -41.32 42.11 -58.00
CA LEU A 13 -39.98 41.50 -58.10
C LEU A 13 -39.86 40.11 -57.44
N VAL A 14 -40.81 39.77 -56.57
CA VAL A 14 -40.98 38.46 -55.95
C VAL A 14 -42.47 38.09 -56.03
N TYR A 15 -42.81 36.97 -56.65
CA TYR A 15 -44.17 36.41 -56.61
C TYR A 15 -44.46 35.81 -55.24
N ARG A 16 -45.74 35.83 -54.83
CA ARG A 16 -46.25 35.05 -53.69
C ARG A 16 -47.34 34.12 -54.21
N GLY A 17 -47.21 32.83 -53.92
CA GLY A 17 -48.13 31.81 -54.44
C GLY A 17 -47.89 30.46 -53.80
N ALA A 18 -48.15 29.41 -54.56
CA ALA A 18 -47.82 28.02 -54.27
C ALA A 18 -46.96 27.42 -55.40
N ILE A 19 -46.31 26.26 -55.15
CA ILE A 19 -45.49 25.59 -56.18
C ILE A 19 -46.24 25.30 -57.49
N ALA A 20 -47.57 25.11 -57.46
CA ALA A 20 -48.38 24.86 -58.66
C ALA A 20 -48.34 26.00 -59.68
N ASP A 21 -48.16 27.24 -59.21
CA ASP A 21 -48.12 28.46 -60.04
C ASP A 21 -46.84 28.53 -60.89
N THR A 22 -45.82 27.72 -60.58
CA THR A 22 -44.57 27.65 -61.36
C THR A 22 -44.74 27.13 -62.79
N SER A 23 -45.93 26.59 -63.12
CA SER A 23 -46.29 26.13 -64.46
C SER A 23 -46.81 27.22 -65.40
N THR A 24 -47.19 28.39 -64.86
CA THR A 24 -47.80 29.51 -65.62
C THR A 24 -47.01 30.82 -65.52
N LEU A 25 -46.07 30.92 -64.60
CA LEU A 25 -45.29 32.13 -64.32
C LEU A 25 -43.88 32.07 -64.95
N ASP A 26 -43.72 32.39 -66.24
CA ASP A 26 -42.39 32.49 -66.87
C ASP A 26 -41.88 33.95 -66.95
N PRO A 27 -40.75 34.31 -66.31
CA PRO A 27 -40.18 35.66 -66.40
C PRO A 27 -39.65 35.99 -67.80
N SER A 28 -40.34 36.89 -68.50
CA SER A 28 -39.96 37.35 -69.86
C SER A 28 -38.88 38.43 -69.89
N GLY A 29 -38.53 39.04 -68.76
CA GLY A 29 -37.57 40.15 -68.71
C GLY A 29 -37.16 40.55 -67.28
N LEU A 30 -36.32 41.59 -67.19
CA LEU A 30 -35.74 42.08 -65.93
C LEU A 30 -36.75 42.78 -64.99
N ASN A 31 -37.97 43.07 -65.48
CA ASN A 31 -39.04 43.69 -64.70
C ASN A 31 -40.00 42.67 -64.06
N ASN A 32 -39.92 41.39 -64.45
CA ASN A 32 -40.76 40.31 -63.90
C ASN A 32 -40.15 39.77 -62.58
N ALA A 33 -40.91 38.97 -61.81
CA ALA A 33 -40.37 38.31 -60.63
C ALA A 33 -39.40 37.19 -61.01
N TRP A 34 -38.17 37.24 -60.50
CA TRP A 34 -37.20 36.13 -60.63
C TRP A 34 -37.20 35.20 -59.40
N MET A 35 -38.05 35.50 -58.42
CA MET A 35 -38.22 34.78 -57.17
C MET A 35 -39.70 34.52 -56.88
N LEU A 36 -40.01 33.38 -56.27
CA LEU A 36 -41.36 32.99 -55.84
C LEU A 36 -41.30 32.48 -54.40
N LEU A 37 -42.03 33.16 -53.51
CA LEU A 37 -42.29 32.74 -52.14
C LEU A 37 -43.52 31.83 -52.14
N ASP A 38 -43.29 30.52 -52.03
CA ASP A 38 -44.34 29.54 -51.76
C ASP A 38 -44.77 29.65 -50.30
N THR A 39 -45.90 30.32 -50.07
CA THR A 39 -46.43 30.54 -48.73
C THR A 39 -47.21 29.36 -48.16
N VAL A 40 -47.41 28.29 -48.94
CA VAL A 40 -48.03 27.04 -48.48
C VAL A 40 -46.96 26.10 -47.93
N SER A 41 -45.83 25.96 -48.65
CA SER A 41 -44.71 25.09 -48.25
C SER A 41 -43.61 25.80 -47.45
N GLY A 42 -43.66 27.13 -47.31
CA GLY A 42 -42.64 27.94 -46.64
C GLY A 42 -41.33 28.09 -47.42
N ASN A 43 -41.35 27.84 -48.73
CA ASN A 43 -40.17 27.69 -49.58
C ASN A 43 -39.95 28.91 -50.49
N LEU A 44 -38.69 29.29 -50.72
CA LEU A 44 -38.31 30.27 -51.74
C LEU A 44 -37.83 29.54 -53.00
N TYR A 45 -38.32 29.94 -54.17
CA TYR A 45 -37.89 29.45 -55.48
C TYR A 45 -37.29 30.60 -56.29
N ALA A 46 -36.34 30.30 -57.17
CA ALA A 46 -35.74 31.25 -58.10
C ALA A 46 -35.80 30.69 -59.52
N TYR A 47 -36.14 31.55 -60.47
CA TYR A 47 -36.17 31.20 -61.88
C TYR A 47 -34.76 31.20 -62.46
N ARG A 48 -34.29 30.05 -62.94
CA ARG A 48 -32.97 29.92 -63.57
C ARG A 48 -32.93 28.76 -64.55
N ILE A 49 -32.25 28.95 -65.68
CA ILE A 49 -32.14 27.94 -66.74
C ILE A 49 -33.55 27.52 -67.25
N LYS A 50 -34.41 28.51 -67.50
CA LYS A 50 -35.80 28.36 -67.96
C LYS A 50 -36.67 27.42 -67.10
N ALA A 51 -36.47 27.46 -65.78
CA ALA A 51 -37.29 26.70 -64.84
C ALA A 51 -37.27 27.38 -63.45
N TRP A 52 -38.38 27.28 -62.73
CA TRP A 52 -38.37 27.50 -61.28
C TRP A 52 -37.60 26.39 -60.60
N ARG A 53 -36.66 26.77 -59.74
CA ARG A 53 -35.91 25.83 -58.89
C ARG A 53 -35.96 26.33 -57.47
N LEU A 54 -36.09 25.39 -56.52
CA LEU A 54 -36.00 25.72 -55.10
C LEU A 54 -34.69 26.48 -54.84
N VAL A 55 -34.75 27.57 -54.07
CA VAL A 55 -33.61 28.23 -53.44
C VAL A 55 -33.28 27.44 -52.16
N SER A 56 -33.06 26.14 -52.35
CA SER A 56 -32.23 25.37 -51.45
C SER A 56 -30.78 25.66 -51.80
N GLY A 57 -29.90 25.60 -50.80
CA GLY A 57 -28.50 25.28 -51.06
C GLY A 57 -28.48 23.94 -51.80
N GLY A 58 -28.24 23.98 -53.10
CA GLY A 58 -28.59 22.88 -53.99
C GLY A 58 -27.65 21.69 -53.84
N GLY A 59 -28.04 20.72 -53.01
CA GLY A 59 -27.46 19.38 -52.94
C GLY A 59 -26.14 19.27 -52.18
N GLY A 60 -26.13 18.42 -51.15
CA GLY A 60 -24.89 17.77 -50.69
C GLY A 60 -24.04 18.54 -49.67
N GLY A 61 -24.63 19.08 -48.60
CA GLY A 61 -23.85 19.55 -47.45
C GLY A 61 -24.66 20.29 -46.41
N ALA A 62 -24.29 20.11 -45.13
CA ALA A 62 -24.77 20.98 -44.06
C ALA A 62 -24.07 22.34 -44.20
N SER A 63 -24.84 23.38 -44.57
CA SER A 63 -24.30 24.73 -44.76
C SER A 63 -23.84 25.31 -43.42
N MET A 64 -22.52 25.42 -43.23
CA MET A 64 -21.91 25.92 -42.00
C MET A 64 -21.94 27.46 -41.92
N PRO A 65 -21.95 28.04 -40.70
CA PRO A 65 -22.03 27.36 -39.40
C PRO A 65 -23.47 26.96 -39.04
N PHE A 66 -23.59 25.82 -38.36
CA PHE A 66 -24.80 25.38 -37.65
C PHE A 66 -24.40 25.05 -36.21
N ASP A 67 -25.25 25.39 -35.24
CA ASP A 67 -24.96 25.12 -33.82
C ASP A 67 -25.29 23.67 -33.41
N SER A 68 -26.12 22.97 -34.20
CA SER A 68 -26.52 21.59 -33.93
C SER A 68 -26.97 20.85 -35.20
N VAL A 69 -26.96 19.52 -35.12
CA VAL A 69 -27.53 18.58 -36.11
C VAL A 69 -28.50 17.67 -35.36
N THR A 70 -29.67 17.40 -35.93
CA THR A 70 -30.63 16.43 -35.39
C THR A 70 -30.77 15.26 -36.37
N PHE A 71 -30.69 14.03 -35.86
CA PHE A 71 -30.81 12.81 -36.66
C PHE A 71 -32.26 12.33 -36.71
N ASN A 72 -32.68 11.76 -37.84
CA ASN A 72 -33.96 11.04 -37.95
C ASN A 72 -33.83 9.68 -37.23
N ILE A 73 -34.67 9.46 -36.22
CA ILE A 73 -34.63 8.23 -35.39
C ILE A 73 -35.48 7.08 -35.95
N ASN A 74 -36.20 7.29 -37.06
CA ASN A 74 -37.12 6.31 -37.66
C ASN A 74 -36.48 5.47 -38.77
N GLU A 75 -35.17 5.56 -38.95
CA GLU A 75 -34.42 4.84 -39.98
C GLU A 75 -33.46 3.83 -39.34
N GLY A 76 -33.09 2.81 -40.12
CA GLY A 76 -32.20 1.72 -39.68
C GLY A 76 -30.74 2.15 -39.52
N ASP A 77 -29.84 1.16 -39.49
CA ASP A 77 -28.41 1.38 -39.29
C ASP A 77 -27.74 2.24 -40.38
N ALA A 78 -26.53 2.74 -40.10
CA ALA A 78 -25.83 3.65 -40.99
C ALA A 78 -25.30 2.93 -42.25
N SER A 79 -25.53 3.52 -43.41
CA SER A 79 -24.93 3.10 -44.68
C SER A 79 -23.43 3.37 -44.69
N GLU A 80 -22.68 2.77 -45.61
CA GLU A 80 -21.26 3.06 -45.78
C GLU A 80 -21.05 4.58 -45.97
N GLN A 81 -20.08 5.14 -45.23
CA GLN A 81 -19.74 6.57 -45.18
C GLN A 81 -20.84 7.49 -44.60
N GLU A 82 -21.91 6.93 -44.01
CA GLU A 82 -22.99 7.69 -43.35
C GLU A 82 -22.70 7.87 -41.84
N LEU A 83 -22.97 9.08 -41.31
CA LEU A 83 -23.02 9.36 -39.88
C LEU A 83 -24.48 9.36 -39.40
N LYS A 84 -24.84 8.49 -38.46
CA LYS A 84 -26.23 8.29 -38.02
C LYS A 84 -26.34 8.02 -36.52
N TYR A 85 -27.49 8.36 -35.93
CA TYR A 85 -27.84 7.92 -34.58
C TYR A 85 -28.67 6.64 -34.64
N SER A 86 -28.23 5.57 -33.96
CA SER A 86 -29.00 4.32 -33.86
C SER A 86 -29.94 4.39 -32.66
N ALA A 87 -31.25 4.34 -32.88
CA ALA A 87 -32.23 4.32 -31.79
C ALA A 87 -32.21 2.99 -30.99
N ASP A 88 -31.94 1.87 -31.65
CA ASP A 88 -31.90 0.54 -31.01
C ASP A 88 -30.68 0.33 -30.11
N LYS A 89 -29.54 0.88 -30.51
CA LYS A 89 -28.25 0.77 -29.80
C LYS A 89 -27.97 2.00 -28.93
N GLY A 90 -28.64 3.11 -29.20
CA GLY A 90 -28.64 4.33 -28.41
C GLY A 90 -27.41 5.23 -28.54
N TYR A 91 -26.57 5.02 -29.57
CA TYR A 91 -25.34 5.78 -29.79
C TYR A 91 -25.21 6.35 -31.21
N LEU A 92 -24.31 7.33 -31.35
CA LEU A 92 -23.87 7.86 -32.64
C LEU A 92 -22.88 6.88 -33.30
N GLN A 93 -23.21 6.44 -34.51
CA GLN A 93 -22.44 5.46 -35.27
C GLN A 93 -22.08 5.99 -36.67
N TYR A 94 -20.97 5.49 -37.19
CA TYR A 94 -20.53 5.69 -38.57
C TYR A 94 -20.58 4.34 -39.30
N GLY A 95 -21.17 4.30 -40.49
CA GLY A 95 -21.13 3.10 -41.32
C GLY A 95 -19.78 2.98 -42.01
N GLY A 96 -18.99 2.01 -41.58
CA GLY A 96 -17.78 1.57 -42.27
C GLY A 96 -18.08 0.68 -43.48
N LEU A 97 -17.01 0.18 -44.10
CA LEU A 97 -17.05 -0.84 -45.15
C LEU A 97 -17.86 -2.07 -44.71
N ASP A 98 -18.46 -2.77 -45.67
CA ASP A 98 -19.22 -4.01 -45.46
C ASP A 98 -20.33 -3.89 -44.38
N SER A 99 -20.95 -2.71 -44.29
CA SER A 99 -22.00 -2.37 -43.31
C SER A 99 -21.56 -2.44 -41.82
N VAL A 100 -20.25 -2.43 -41.54
CA VAL A 100 -19.73 -2.38 -40.16
C VAL A 100 -20.17 -1.11 -39.46
N GLN A 101 -20.81 -1.23 -38.29
CA GLN A 101 -21.30 -0.08 -37.53
C GLN A 101 -20.26 0.33 -36.48
N ILE A 102 -19.61 1.49 -36.68
CA ILE A 102 -18.52 1.98 -35.83
C ILE A 102 -19.07 2.99 -34.81
N PRO A 103 -19.08 2.68 -33.50
CA PRO A 103 -19.51 3.65 -32.47
C PRO A 103 -18.48 4.77 -32.31
N LEU A 104 -18.91 6.03 -32.44
CA LEU A 104 -18.02 7.19 -32.39
C LEU A 104 -17.80 7.76 -30.98
N LEU A 105 -18.68 7.45 -30.04
CA LEU A 105 -18.56 7.81 -28.63
C LEU A 105 -18.51 6.52 -27.79
N PRO A 106 -17.36 5.81 -27.74
CA PRO A 106 -17.22 4.64 -26.90
C PRO A 106 -17.40 5.00 -25.42
N GLY A 107 -18.10 4.15 -24.68
CA GLY A 107 -18.34 4.34 -23.25
C GLY A 107 -19.70 4.92 -22.87
N ILE A 108 -20.68 4.93 -23.79
CA ILE A 108 -22.10 5.03 -23.46
C ILE A 108 -22.76 3.68 -23.77
N TRP A 109 -23.51 3.16 -22.80
CA TRP A 109 -24.25 1.91 -22.89
C TRP A 109 -25.75 2.18 -22.81
N TYR A 110 -26.50 1.59 -23.75
CA TYR A 110 -27.96 1.53 -23.66
C TYR A 110 -28.38 0.25 -22.93
N VAL A 111 -29.09 0.41 -21.83
CA VAL A 111 -29.31 -0.65 -20.83
C VAL A 111 -30.75 -0.67 -20.35
N ARG A 112 -31.15 -1.76 -19.67
CA ARG A 112 -32.46 -1.88 -19.01
C ARG A 112 -32.33 -2.02 -17.51
N ASN A 113 -33.12 -1.26 -16.75
CA ASN A 113 -33.20 -1.40 -15.30
C ASN A 113 -33.93 -2.70 -14.92
N ASP A 114 -33.20 -3.64 -14.33
CA ASP A 114 -33.69 -4.95 -13.85
C ASP A 114 -33.83 -4.97 -12.31
N THR A 115 -33.94 -3.81 -11.66
CA THR A 115 -34.18 -3.69 -10.22
C THR A 115 -35.65 -3.40 -9.92
N SER A 116 -36.06 -3.58 -8.67
CA SER A 116 -37.41 -3.26 -8.19
C SER A 116 -37.60 -1.79 -7.80
N VAL A 117 -36.62 -0.92 -8.09
CA VAL A 117 -36.66 0.53 -7.79
C VAL A 117 -36.19 1.34 -9.01
N THR A 118 -36.53 2.62 -9.06
CA THR A 118 -35.89 3.54 -10.02
C THR A 118 -34.39 3.63 -9.70
N ILE A 119 -33.53 3.56 -10.71
CA ILE A 119 -32.10 3.87 -10.58
C ILE A 119 -31.96 5.38 -10.81
N PRO A 120 -31.57 6.19 -9.80
CA PRO A 120 -31.39 7.62 -9.99
C PRO A 120 -30.18 7.96 -10.88
N LYS A 121 -30.21 9.15 -11.46
CA LYS A 121 -29.06 9.75 -12.13
C LYS A 121 -27.88 9.91 -11.16
N GLY A 122 -26.69 9.51 -11.58
CA GLY A 122 -25.49 9.53 -10.75
C GLY A 122 -25.26 8.25 -9.93
N THR A 123 -26.14 7.26 -10.02
CA THR A 123 -25.96 5.96 -9.34
C THR A 123 -24.98 5.05 -10.09
N VAL A 124 -24.11 4.37 -9.36
CA VAL A 124 -23.15 3.38 -9.92
C VAL A 124 -23.86 2.07 -10.20
N VAL A 125 -23.68 1.55 -11.41
CA VAL A 125 -24.35 0.35 -11.90
C VAL A 125 -23.39 -0.69 -12.45
N ARG A 126 -23.87 -1.93 -12.44
CA ARG A 126 -23.19 -3.13 -12.94
C ARG A 126 -24.06 -3.88 -13.93
N ALA A 127 -23.45 -4.70 -14.77
CA ALA A 127 -24.15 -5.72 -15.52
C ALA A 127 -24.73 -6.79 -14.57
N SER A 128 -25.87 -7.36 -14.97
CA SER A 128 -26.57 -8.43 -14.23
C SER A 128 -27.14 -9.53 -15.13
N GLY A 129 -26.88 -9.46 -16.44
CA GLY A 129 -27.42 -10.35 -17.47
C GLY A 129 -27.81 -9.56 -18.72
N THR A 130 -28.59 -10.18 -19.60
CA THR A 130 -29.09 -9.57 -20.84
C THR A 130 -30.60 -9.78 -21.01
N LEU A 131 -31.22 -9.01 -21.90
CA LEU A 131 -32.63 -9.11 -22.28
C LEU A 131 -32.80 -9.91 -23.59
N GLY A 132 -32.30 -11.14 -23.60
CA GLY A 132 -32.54 -12.13 -24.66
C GLY A 132 -32.31 -11.60 -26.08
N ALA A 133 -33.31 -11.79 -26.95
CA ALA A 133 -33.25 -11.47 -28.38
C ALA A 133 -32.97 -9.99 -28.72
N SER A 134 -33.15 -9.05 -27.78
CA SER A 134 -32.84 -7.62 -28.00
C SER A 134 -31.36 -7.26 -27.76
N GLY A 135 -30.55 -8.19 -27.23
CA GLY A 135 -29.14 -7.96 -26.91
C GLY A 135 -28.85 -6.96 -25.78
N ARG A 136 -29.86 -6.26 -25.25
CA ARG A 136 -29.68 -5.20 -24.24
C ARG A 136 -29.13 -5.74 -22.92
N ILE A 137 -28.19 -5.02 -22.32
CA ILE A 137 -27.62 -5.36 -21.01
C ILE A 137 -28.63 -4.99 -19.92
N LYS A 138 -28.87 -5.91 -18.98
CA LYS A 138 -29.63 -5.66 -17.76
C LYS A 138 -28.72 -5.08 -16.68
N VAL A 139 -29.09 -3.97 -16.08
CA VAL A 139 -28.33 -3.34 -15.00
C VAL A 139 -29.01 -3.43 -13.65
N LYS A 140 -28.15 -3.51 -12.62
CA LYS A 140 -28.51 -3.31 -11.21
C LYS A 140 -27.47 -2.39 -10.57
N HIS A 141 -27.77 -1.89 -9.37
CA HIS A 141 -26.83 -1.13 -8.55
C HIS A 141 -25.53 -1.94 -8.26
N MET A 142 -24.39 -1.26 -8.23
CA MET A 142 -23.09 -1.82 -7.84
C MET A 142 -22.83 -1.59 -6.34
N ILE A 143 -22.06 -2.45 -5.68
CA ILE A 143 -21.61 -2.25 -4.30
C ILE A 143 -20.16 -2.77 -4.17
N ALA A 144 -19.31 -2.02 -3.46
CA ALA A 144 -17.87 -2.27 -3.41
C ALA A 144 -17.43 -3.29 -2.34
N ASN A 145 -18.36 -3.89 -1.59
CA ASN A 145 -18.06 -4.84 -0.52
C ASN A 145 -17.48 -6.21 -0.96
N GLY A 146 -17.23 -6.41 -2.26
CA GLY A 146 -16.68 -7.66 -2.80
C GLY A 146 -17.69 -8.79 -3.05
N THR A 147 -18.98 -8.61 -2.72
CA THR A 147 -20.03 -9.61 -3.04
C THR A 147 -20.29 -9.77 -4.54
N ILE A 148 -19.92 -8.77 -5.34
CA ILE A 148 -19.97 -8.77 -6.80
C ILE A 148 -18.54 -8.52 -7.31
N PRO A 149 -17.99 -9.31 -8.25
CA PRO A 149 -16.65 -9.06 -8.80
C PRO A 149 -16.54 -7.72 -9.52
N ALA A 150 -15.37 -7.08 -9.41
CA ALA A 150 -15.08 -5.77 -9.99
C ALA A 150 -15.41 -5.68 -11.49
N MET A 151 -15.12 -6.73 -12.27
CA MET A 151 -15.32 -6.78 -13.72
C MET A 151 -16.78 -6.57 -14.18
N TYR A 152 -17.76 -6.69 -13.28
CA TYR A 152 -19.17 -6.44 -13.61
C TYR A 152 -19.55 -4.95 -13.57
N VAL A 153 -18.70 -4.06 -13.04
CA VAL A 153 -18.96 -2.60 -13.05
C VAL A 153 -19.13 -2.11 -14.49
N LEU A 154 -20.23 -1.41 -14.77
CA LEU A 154 -20.58 -1.01 -16.14
C LEU A 154 -20.55 0.50 -16.34
N GLY A 155 -20.85 1.29 -15.31
CA GLY A 155 -21.07 2.71 -15.53
C GLY A 155 -21.71 3.43 -14.36
N ILE A 156 -22.03 4.69 -14.62
CA ILE A 156 -22.90 5.54 -13.81
C ILE A 156 -24.14 5.91 -14.63
N ALA A 157 -25.31 5.96 -14.02
CA ALA A 157 -26.56 6.30 -14.71
C ALA A 157 -26.59 7.78 -15.15
N MET A 158 -26.90 8.04 -16.42
CA MET A 158 -26.95 9.40 -17.00
C MET A 158 -28.28 10.12 -16.75
N GLN A 159 -29.30 9.39 -16.33
CA GLN A 159 -30.69 9.83 -16.12
C GLN A 159 -31.34 8.94 -15.05
N ASP A 160 -32.52 9.35 -14.57
CA ASP A 160 -33.35 8.47 -13.76
C ASP A 160 -33.95 7.36 -14.66
N ILE A 161 -33.69 6.09 -14.34
CA ILE A 161 -34.16 4.93 -15.10
C ILE A 161 -35.21 4.21 -14.26
N ALA A 162 -36.49 4.36 -14.63
CA ALA A 162 -37.61 3.71 -13.94
C ALA A 162 -37.52 2.16 -13.99
N VAL A 163 -38.26 1.48 -13.09
CA VAL A 163 -38.33 0.01 -13.04
C VAL A 163 -38.73 -0.56 -14.40
N GLY A 164 -37.91 -1.47 -14.94
CA GLY A 164 -38.19 -2.11 -16.23
C GLY A 164 -38.07 -1.18 -17.45
N ALA A 165 -37.67 0.08 -17.28
CA ALA A 165 -37.40 1.02 -18.37
C ALA A 165 -35.97 0.87 -18.91
N ASP A 166 -35.79 1.30 -20.15
CA ASP A 166 -34.47 1.41 -20.79
C ASP A 166 -33.87 2.82 -20.57
N GLY A 167 -32.55 2.94 -20.56
CA GLY A 167 -31.86 4.20 -20.32
C GLY A 167 -30.35 4.16 -20.56
N TYR A 168 -29.67 5.27 -20.27
CA TYR A 168 -28.25 5.46 -20.60
C TYR A 168 -27.32 5.41 -19.39
N VAL A 169 -26.19 4.77 -19.59
CA VAL A 169 -25.13 4.54 -18.60
C VAL A 169 -23.78 4.88 -19.22
N MET A 170 -22.91 5.59 -18.48
CA MET A 170 -21.63 6.10 -18.98
C MET A 170 -20.44 5.48 -18.23
N THR A 171 -19.40 5.04 -18.95
CA THR A 171 -18.09 4.68 -18.38
C THR A 171 -17.10 5.83 -18.41
N GLN A 172 -17.21 6.73 -19.41
CA GLN A 172 -16.28 7.84 -19.61
C GLN A 172 -17.00 9.06 -20.20
N GLY A 173 -16.73 10.25 -19.64
CA GLY A 173 -17.29 11.51 -20.14
C GLY A 173 -17.56 12.52 -19.03
N LYS A 174 -18.52 13.42 -19.23
CA LYS A 174 -18.99 14.37 -18.21
C LYS A 174 -20.50 14.30 -18.06
N ILE A 175 -20.99 14.23 -16.83
CA ILE A 175 -22.42 14.27 -16.50
C ILE A 175 -22.67 15.51 -15.64
N ARG A 176 -23.62 16.34 -16.06
CA ARG A 176 -24.06 17.57 -15.37
C ARG A 176 -25.42 17.35 -14.72
N GLN A 177 -25.81 18.22 -13.80
CA GLN A 177 -27.06 18.11 -13.03
C GLN A 177 -27.11 16.78 -12.26
N VAL A 178 -26.09 16.57 -11.43
CA VAL A 178 -26.03 15.52 -10.40
C VAL A 178 -25.83 16.22 -9.07
N ASN A 179 -26.54 15.80 -8.02
CA ASN A 179 -26.33 16.35 -6.69
C ASN A 179 -24.98 15.84 -6.15
N THR A 180 -24.03 16.76 -6.02
CA THR A 180 -22.64 16.47 -5.62
C THR A 180 -22.22 17.21 -4.36
N GLN A 181 -23.15 17.88 -3.67
CA GLN A 181 -22.89 18.69 -2.46
C GLN A 181 -22.23 17.92 -1.32
N ALA A 182 -22.40 16.58 -1.27
CA ALA A 182 -21.76 15.71 -0.30
C ALA A 182 -20.26 15.47 -0.56
N TYR A 183 -19.74 15.95 -1.69
CA TYR A 183 -18.37 15.71 -2.15
C TYR A 183 -17.61 17.01 -2.37
N SER A 184 -16.31 17.03 -2.02
CA SER A 184 -15.45 18.17 -2.34
C SER A 184 -15.08 18.24 -3.83
N GLU A 185 -14.91 19.46 -4.35
CA GLU A 185 -14.38 19.66 -5.69
C GLU A 185 -12.94 19.14 -5.77
N GLY A 186 -12.60 18.49 -6.89
CA GLY A 186 -11.31 17.83 -7.06
C GLY A 186 -11.18 16.45 -6.42
N ALA A 187 -12.20 15.95 -5.71
CA ALA A 187 -12.18 14.60 -5.15
C ALA A 187 -12.37 13.52 -6.23
N VAL A 188 -11.65 12.40 -6.07
CA VAL A 188 -11.98 11.14 -6.74
C VAL A 188 -13.07 10.43 -5.94
N LEU A 189 -14.10 9.96 -6.63
CA LEU A 189 -15.19 9.20 -6.07
C LEU A 189 -15.06 7.73 -6.42
N TYR A 190 -15.18 6.89 -5.40
CA TYR A 190 -15.20 5.43 -5.49
C TYR A 190 -16.63 4.91 -5.34
N ALA A 191 -16.89 3.70 -5.84
CA ALA A 191 -18.14 3.00 -5.51
C ALA A 191 -18.19 2.72 -3.99
N ASP A 192 -19.35 2.93 -3.38
CA ASP A 192 -19.52 2.79 -1.93
C ASP A 192 -19.62 1.31 -1.49
N VAL A 193 -19.13 1.02 -0.27
CA VAL A 193 -19.07 -0.34 0.30
C VAL A 193 -20.34 -0.74 1.03
N ASP A 194 -21.08 0.22 1.60
CA ASP A 194 -22.26 -0.01 2.43
C ASP A 194 -23.55 0.41 1.71
N THR A 195 -23.46 1.46 0.88
CA THR A 195 -24.56 2.08 0.16
C THR A 195 -24.66 1.52 -1.25
N LEU A 196 -25.71 0.74 -1.50
CA LEU A 196 -25.96 0.11 -2.79
C LEU A 196 -26.12 1.15 -3.94
N GLY A 197 -25.16 1.17 -4.87
CA GLY A 197 -25.07 2.12 -5.98
C GLY A 197 -24.58 3.52 -5.59
N GLY A 198 -24.16 3.72 -4.35
CA GLY A 198 -23.62 4.97 -3.83
C GLY A 198 -22.21 5.28 -4.33
N LEU A 199 -21.81 6.54 -4.12
CA LEU A 199 -20.47 7.05 -4.34
C LEU A 199 -19.92 7.61 -3.03
N THR A 200 -18.62 7.40 -2.80
CA THR A 200 -17.89 7.94 -1.64
C THR A 200 -16.59 8.60 -2.07
N GLN A 201 -16.21 9.68 -1.38
CA GLN A 201 -14.90 10.34 -1.55
C GLN A 201 -13.78 9.69 -0.73
N THR A 202 -14.12 8.75 0.16
CA THR A 202 -13.14 8.00 0.97
C THR A 202 -12.80 6.71 0.25
N GLU A 203 -11.51 6.48 -0.02
CA GLU A 203 -11.05 5.24 -0.65
C GLU A 203 -11.43 4.01 0.20
N PRO A 204 -12.09 2.98 -0.39
CA PRO A 204 -12.41 1.75 0.32
C PRO A 204 -11.18 1.07 0.93
N GLY A 205 -11.32 0.57 2.17
CA GLY A 205 -10.25 -0.12 2.89
C GLY A 205 -9.84 -1.45 2.28
N ASN A 206 -8.74 -2.02 2.78
CA ASN A 206 -8.24 -3.33 2.34
C ASN A 206 -9.29 -4.43 2.58
N GLY A 207 -9.48 -5.31 1.60
CA GLY A 207 -10.53 -6.34 1.60
C GLY A 207 -11.78 -5.97 0.80
N TYR A 208 -11.95 -4.69 0.45
CA TYR A 208 -13.02 -4.19 -0.42
C TYR A 208 -12.51 -3.84 -1.83
N LEU A 209 -13.44 -3.62 -2.76
CA LEU A 209 -13.12 -3.28 -4.14
C LEU A 209 -12.86 -1.77 -4.27
N LYS A 210 -11.63 -1.42 -4.64
CA LYS A 210 -11.21 -0.04 -4.91
C LYS A 210 -11.59 0.35 -6.34
N LEU A 211 -12.85 0.71 -6.54
CA LEU A 211 -13.42 1.04 -7.87
C LEU A 211 -13.52 2.56 -8.02
N PRO A 212 -12.54 3.27 -8.60
CA PRO A 212 -12.70 4.68 -8.94
C PRO A 212 -13.69 4.84 -10.10
N ILE A 213 -14.69 5.71 -9.92
CA ILE A 213 -15.82 5.88 -10.86
C ILE A 213 -15.79 7.26 -11.53
N ALA A 214 -15.53 8.31 -10.74
CA ALA A 214 -15.66 9.68 -11.20
C ALA A 214 -14.76 10.65 -10.43
N PHE A 215 -14.63 11.85 -10.98
CA PHE A 215 -13.96 13.01 -10.38
C PHE A 215 -14.95 14.18 -10.27
N VAL A 216 -14.98 14.86 -9.14
CA VAL A 216 -15.89 16.00 -8.92
C VAL A 216 -15.33 17.25 -9.61
N VAL A 217 -15.99 17.67 -10.70
CA VAL A 217 -15.61 18.87 -11.46
C VAL A 217 -16.23 20.13 -10.87
N HIS A 218 -17.44 20.02 -10.32
CA HIS A 218 -18.11 21.11 -9.62
C HIS A 218 -19.09 20.52 -8.58
N SER A 219 -18.97 20.96 -7.33
CA SER A 219 -19.80 20.53 -6.20
C SER A 219 -20.98 21.48 -6.03
N ALA A 220 -22.17 20.99 -6.37
CA ALA A 220 -23.42 21.73 -6.25
C ALA A 220 -24.62 20.79 -6.27
N SER A 221 -25.81 21.31 -5.96
CA SER A 221 -27.09 20.60 -6.15
C SER A 221 -27.29 20.16 -7.61
N ASN A 222 -26.79 20.96 -8.55
CA ASN A 222 -26.73 20.68 -9.99
C ASN A 222 -25.28 20.61 -10.49
N GLY A 223 -24.41 19.94 -9.73
CA GLY A 223 -22.97 19.87 -10.02
C GLY A 223 -22.62 19.00 -11.22
N THR A 224 -21.32 18.74 -11.39
CA THR A 224 -20.76 18.02 -12.54
C THR A 224 -19.73 16.98 -12.12
N LEU A 225 -19.89 15.76 -12.63
CA LEU A 225 -18.95 14.66 -12.50
C LEU A 225 -18.23 14.44 -13.83
N ALA A 226 -16.90 14.27 -13.81
CA ALA A 226 -16.15 13.68 -14.89
C ALA A 226 -16.03 12.18 -14.62
N VAL A 227 -16.72 11.37 -15.41
CA VAL A 227 -16.75 9.91 -15.26
C VAL A 227 -15.52 9.33 -15.95
N ARG A 228 -14.83 8.42 -15.27
CA ARG A 228 -13.86 7.50 -15.84
C ARG A 228 -13.77 6.31 -14.89
N ILE A 229 -14.34 5.20 -15.32
CA ILE A 229 -14.34 3.97 -14.53
C ILE A 229 -13.07 3.18 -14.79
N ASP A 230 -12.47 2.70 -13.70
CA ASP A 230 -11.48 1.63 -13.72
C ASP A 230 -12.00 0.48 -12.84
N ALA A 231 -12.03 -0.73 -13.36
CA ALA A 231 -12.34 -1.93 -12.57
C ALA A 231 -11.14 -2.36 -11.71
N GLY A 232 -9.96 -1.78 -11.97
CA GLY A 232 -8.69 -2.19 -11.41
C GLY A 232 -8.25 -3.55 -11.95
N SER A 233 -7.21 -4.11 -11.32
CA SER A 233 -6.81 -5.49 -11.50
C SER A 233 -6.44 -6.05 -10.15
N SER A 234 -6.90 -7.25 -9.87
CA SER A 234 -6.47 -8.03 -8.72
C SER A 234 -5.40 -9.04 -9.16
N LEU A 235 -4.70 -9.63 -8.20
CA LEU A 235 -3.54 -10.48 -8.49
C LEU A 235 -3.85 -11.69 -9.39
N HIS A 236 -5.10 -12.16 -9.40
CA HIS A 236 -5.53 -13.30 -10.23
C HIS A 236 -5.97 -12.92 -11.66
N ASP A 237 -6.05 -11.61 -11.97
CA ASP A 237 -6.35 -11.10 -13.30
C ASP A 237 -5.08 -10.95 -14.16
N LEU A 238 -3.90 -11.05 -13.54
CA LEU A 238 -2.61 -10.93 -14.22
C LEU A 238 -2.30 -12.17 -15.07
N HIS A 239 -1.86 -11.96 -16.31
CA HIS A 239 -1.64 -13.03 -17.28
C HIS A 239 -0.52 -14.02 -16.92
N ASP A 240 0.41 -13.65 -16.04
CA ASP A 240 1.55 -14.45 -15.62
C ASP A 240 1.48 -14.90 -14.15
N VAL A 241 0.32 -14.79 -13.49
CA VAL A 241 0.16 -15.16 -12.07
C VAL A 241 -1.02 -16.12 -11.84
N ASP A 242 -0.70 -17.33 -11.38
CA ASP A 242 -1.65 -18.29 -10.84
C ASP A 242 -1.75 -18.13 -9.31
N THR A 243 -2.96 -17.79 -8.83
CA THR A 243 -3.25 -17.67 -7.39
C THR A 243 -4.09 -18.82 -6.83
N ALA A 244 -4.35 -19.87 -7.62
CA ALA A 244 -5.07 -21.05 -7.18
C ALA A 244 -4.35 -21.74 -6.00
N GLY A 245 -5.11 -22.30 -5.06
CA GLY A 245 -4.55 -23.01 -3.89
C GLY A 245 -3.82 -22.13 -2.87
N ARG A 246 -3.87 -20.79 -2.99
CA ARG A 246 -3.28 -19.85 -2.00
C ARG A 246 -3.78 -20.13 -0.58
N ALA A 247 -2.85 -20.16 0.37
CA ALA A 247 -3.10 -20.35 1.80
C ALA A 247 -2.54 -19.16 2.61
N ASN A 248 -2.76 -19.16 3.92
CA ASN A 248 -2.15 -18.17 4.80
C ASN A 248 -0.62 -18.27 4.73
N GLY A 249 0.07 -17.14 4.57
CA GLY A 249 1.53 -17.09 4.40
C GLY A 249 2.05 -17.49 3.02
N SER A 250 1.19 -17.80 2.03
CA SER A 250 1.60 -18.11 0.67
C SER A 250 2.40 -16.96 0.03
N VAL A 251 3.49 -17.32 -0.65
CA VAL A 251 4.29 -16.40 -1.48
C VAL A 251 4.15 -16.76 -2.95
N LEU A 252 4.28 -15.78 -3.84
CA LEU A 252 4.45 -16.05 -5.27
C LEU A 252 5.86 -16.55 -5.56
N ARG A 253 5.96 -17.62 -6.34
CA ARG A 253 7.24 -18.16 -6.81
C ARG A 253 7.18 -18.43 -8.30
N TYR A 254 8.15 -17.92 -9.05
CA TYR A 254 8.26 -18.14 -10.48
C TYR A 254 8.59 -19.61 -10.77
N ASP A 255 7.82 -20.24 -11.65
CA ASP A 255 8.07 -21.58 -12.14
C ASP A 255 8.75 -21.51 -13.52
N SER A 256 10.03 -21.85 -13.57
CA SER A 256 10.81 -21.73 -14.81
C SER A 256 10.48 -22.79 -15.87
N ALA A 257 9.73 -23.85 -15.51
CA ALA A 257 9.23 -24.84 -16.46
C ALA A 257 7.88 -24.40 -17.05
N LEU A 258 6.97 -23.91 -16.20
CA LEU A 258 5.62 -23.48 -16.59
C LEU A 258 5.56 -22.02 -17.11
N LYS A 259 6.61 -21.23 -16.87
CA LYS A 259 6.80 -19.83 -17.29
C LYS A 259 5.90 -18.77 -16.61
N TYR A 260 5.26 -19.11 -15.49
CA TYR A 260 4.42 -18.19 -14.72
C TYR A 260 4.73 -18.23 -13.21
N TRP A 261 4.24 -17.23 -12.47
CA TRP A 261 4.29 -17.18 -11.01
C TRP A 261 3.14 -17.98 -10.41
N LYS A 262 3.41 -18.88 -9.47
CA LYS A 262 2.36 -19.63 -8.76
C LYS A 262 2.38 -19.34 -7.26
N ALA A 263 1.21 -19.40 -6.63
CA ALA A 263 1.10 -19.41 -5.19
C ALA A 263 1.78 -20.67 -4.60
N SER A 264 2.78 -20.46 -3.74
CA SER A 264 3.44 -21.50 -2.96
C SER A 264 2.66 -21.80 -1.69
N THR A 265 2.40 -23.07 -1.40
CA THR A 265 1.86 -23.52 -0.10
C THR A 265 2.94 -23.60 0.98
N THR A 266 4.20 -23.74 0.60
CA THR A 266 5.33 -23.44 1.49
C THR A 266 5.31 -21.94 1.78
N ALA A 267 5.17 -21.57 3.05
CA ALA A 267 5.25 -20.19 3.48
C ALA A 267 6.59 -19.57 3.05
N GLY A 268 6.61 -18.28 2.73
CA GLY A 268 7.88 -17.56 2.65
C GLY A 268 8.58 -17.61 4.00
N ILE A 269 9.91 -17.74 4.02
CA ILE A 269 10.72 -17.91 5.24
C ILE A 269 10.29 -16.88 6.29
N VAL A 270 9.62 -17.33 7.34
CA VAL A 270 9.14 -16.47 8.42
C VAL A 270 10.27 -16.33 9.45
N ALA A 271 10.28 -15.24 10.23
CA ALA A 271 11.26 -15.08 11.31
C ALA A 271 11.30 -16.27 12.30
N GLY A 272 10.18 -16.99 12.47
CA GLY A 272 10.13 -18.24 13.23
C GLY A 272 10.90 -19.40 12.60
N ASP A 273 10.88 -19.54 11.26
CA ASP A 273 11.68 -20.53 10.55
C ASP A 273 13.16 -20.22 10.67
N THR A 274 13.55 -18.94 10.53
CA THR A 274 14.93 -18.51 10.72
C THR A 274 15.38 -18.77 12.16
N ALA A 275 14.56 -18.49 13.17
CA ALA A 275 14.87 -18.76 14.57
C ALA A 275 15.00 -20.26 14.87
N ALA A 276 14.12 -21.11 14.32
CA ALA A 276 14.22 -22.56 14.43
C ALA A 276 15.48 -23.12 13.74
N MET A 277 15.80 -22.62 12.54
CA MET A 277 17.04 -22.97 11.84
C MET A 277 18.26 -22.54 12.65
N LEU A 278 18.27 -21.32 13.20
CA LEU A 278 19.38 -20.80 14.01
C LEU A 278 19.51 -21.47 15.37
N THR A 279 18.42 -22.00 15.94
CA THR A 279 18.45 -22.73 17.22
C THR A 279 19.38 -23.95 17.13
N ASN A 280 19.37 -24.67 15.99
CA ASN A 280 20.26 -25.80 15.75
C ASN A 280 21.74 -25.41 15.55
N TYR A 281 22.04 -24.13 15.26
CA TYR A 281 23.42 -23.62 15.10
C TYR A 281 23.89 -22.77 16.30
N ILE A 282 22.96 -22.32 17.15
CA ILE A 282 23.18 -21.55 18.36
C ILE A 282 22.36 -22.20 19.49
N ASN A 283 22.62 -23.48 19.75
CA ASN A 283 22.21 -24.04 21.02
C ASN A 283 23.04 -23.35 22.11
N VAL A 284 22.39 -22.93 23.20
CA VAL A 284 23.10 -22.42 24.39
C VAL A 284 24.07 -23.48 24.92
N ALA A 285 23.73 -24.77 24.76
CA ALA A 285 24.60 -25.91 25.05
C ALA A 285 25.87 -25.93 24.18
N ASP A 286 25.75 -25.76 22.86
CA ASP A 286 26.90 -25.76 21.94
C ASP A 286 27.79 -24.54 22.17
N THR A 287 27.19 -23.38 22.44
CA THR A 287 27.95 -22.17 22.82
C THR A 287 28.69 -22.38 24.14
N ALA A 288 28.05 -23.02 25.14
CA ALA A 288 28.66 -23.34 26.42
C ALA A 288 29.76 -24.42 26.31
N THR A 289 29.60 -25.46 25.49
CA THR A 289 30.66 -26.46 25.28
C THR A 289 31.82 -25.90 24.47
N MET A 290 31.56 -25.11 23.42
CA MET A 290 32.60 -24.42 22.65
C MET A 290 33.38 -23.43 23.53
N LEU A 291 32.72 -22.69 24.43
CA LEU A 291 33.42 -21.86 25.43
C LEU A 291 34.09 -22.69 26.54
N SER A 292 33.61 -23.89 26.90
CA SER A 292 34.22 -24.71 27.97
C SER A 292 35.66 -25.14 27.67
N SER A 293 36.02 -25.24 26.38
CA SER A 293 37.41 -25.46 25.93
C SER A 293 38.31 -24.22 26.02
N TYR A 294 37.74 -23.01 26.12
CA TYR A 294 38.49 -21.74 26.29
C TYR A 294 38.39 -21.18 27.71
N ILE A 295 37.41 -21.64 28.49
CA ILE A 295 37.23 -21.36 29.92
C ILE A 295 37.17 -22.71 30.62
N SER A 296 38.33 -23.36 30.75
CA SER A 296 38.37 -24.58 31.56
C SER A 296 38.24 -24.20 33.04
N ASN A 297 37.68 -25.09 33.85
CA ASN A 297 37.73 -24.95 35.31
C ASN A 297 39.18 -24.95 35.84
N ALA A 298 40.17 -25.39 35.04
CA ALA A 298 41.58 -25.26 35.36
C ALA A 298 42.06 -23.80 35.18
N ASP A 299 41.66 -23.10 34.11
CA ASP A 299 42.09 -21.71 33.89
C ASP A 299 41.52 -20.78 34.97
N THR A 300 40.22 -20.88 35.27
CA THR A 300 39.60 -20.09 36.34
C THR A 300 40.13 -20.47 37.73
N SER A 301 40.46 -21.75 37.98
CA SER A 301 41.11 -22.14 39.23
C SER A 301 42.61 -21.88 39.28
N VAL A 302 43.30 -21.63 38.16
CA VAL A 302 44.69 -21.16 38.12
C VAL A 302 44.73 -19.66 38.43
N PHE A 303 43.89 -18.85 37.78
CA PHE A 303 43.70 -17.44 38.15
C PHE A 303 43.23 -17.28 39.60
N ALA A 304 42.37 -18.18 40.11
CA ALA A 304 41.96 -18.18 41.51
C ALA A 304 42.98 -18.82 42.47
N ARG A 305 43.92 -19.66 42.01
CA ARG A 305 45.01 -20.23 42.83
C ARG A 305 46.10 -19.20 43.09
N ASP A 306 46.51 -18.46 42.07
CA ASP A 306 47.46 -17.36 42.25
C ASP A 306 46.83 -16.19 43.03
N PHE A 307 45.50 -16.21 43.19
CA PHE A 307 44.73 -15.36 44.10
C PHE A 307 44.11 -16.10 45.32
N GLN A 308 44.62 -17.28 45.71
CA GLN A 308 44.11 -17.99 46.89
C GLN A 308 44.60 -17.33 48.20
N ILE A 309 43.87 -16.31 48.64
CA ILE A 309 43.97 -15.75 49.99
C ILE A 309 43.40 -16.79 50.97
N SER A 310 44.25 -17.72 51.41
CA SER A 310 43.89 -18.72 52.41
C SER A 310 43.88 -18.09 53.82
N GLY A 311 42.73 -17.53 54.23
CA GLY A 311 42.51 -17.15 55.62
C GLY A 311 41.25 -16.32 55.83
N THR A 312 40.45 -16.66 56.87
CA THR A 312 39.23 -15.94 57.30
C THR A 312 39.55 -14.62 58.04
N SER A 313 40.64 -13.96 57.68
CA SER A 313 41.08 -12.67 58.20
C SER A 313 41.94 -12.01 57.13
N GLY A 314 41.46 -10.91 56.55
CA GLY A 314 41.99 -10.39 55.30
C GLY A 314 43.29 -9.59 55.45
N GLN A 315 44.24 -9.82 54.54
CA GLN A 315 44.96 -8.77 53.79
C GLN A 315 45.77 -9.42 52.67
N VAL A 316 45.88 -8.73 51.52
CA VAL A 316 46.67 -9.19 50.37
C VAL A 316 48.16 -9.03 50.72
N THR A 317 48.82 -10.14 51.03
CA THR A 317 50.28 -10.17 51.23
C THR A 317 50.96 -10.51 49.91
N TYR A 318 51.68 -9.53 49.35
CA TYR A 318 52.49 -9.71 48.16
C TYR A 318 53.58 -10.76 48.40
N PHE A 319 53.67 -11.78 47.53
CA PHE A 319 54.79 -12.71 47.51
C PHE A 319 56.07 -11.98 47.05
N ASN A 320 56.90 -11.54 48.00
CA ASN A 320 58.18 -10.89 47.72
C ASN A 320 59.36 -11.59 48.40
N ALA A 321 59.61 -12.85 48.05
CA ALA A 321 60.91 -13.52 48.17
C ALA A 321 60.92 -14.87 47.42
N ALA A 322 62.07 -15.24 46.87
CA ALA A 322 62.25 -16.49 46.13
C ALA A 322 62.20 -17.75 47.01
N ASN A 323 61.61 -18.81 46.49
CA ASN A 323 61.52 -20.12 47.13
C ASN A 323 62.91 -20.74 47.37
N ARG A 324 63.34 -20.86 48.63
CA ARG A 324 64.34 -21.84 49.08
C ARG A 324 63.81 -22.59 50.29
N THR A 325 63.95 -23.90 50.27
CA THR A 325 63.35 -24.84 51.22
C THR A 325 63.86 -24.65 52.65
N GLY A 326 62.95 -24.28 53.56
CA GLY A 326 63.19 -24.29 55.01
C GLY A 326 61.89 -24.64 55.75
N ARG A 327 61.84 -25.84 56.36
CA ARG A 327 60.62 -26.37 56.99
C ARG A 327 60.45 -25.80 58.42
N GLY A 328 60.11 -24.53 58.52
CA GLY A 328 59.83 -23.85 59.79
C GLY A 328 58.43 -24.17 60.34
N VAL A 329 58.31 -25.21 61.16
CA VAL A 329 57.06 -25.50 61.90
C VAL A 329 57.03 -24.67 63.18
N ALA A 330 56.23 -23.61 63.20
CA ALA A 330 55.85 -22.94 64.45
C ALA A 330 54.70 -23.72 65.10
N ALA A 331 55.00 -24.56 66.08
CA ALA A 331 54.01 -25.34 66.81
C ALA A 331 53.41 -24.53 67.99
N PRO A 332 52.07 -24.52 68.17
CA PRO A 332 51.46 -24.07 69.41
C PRO A 332 51.65 -25.13 70.52
N THR A 333 52.44 -24.78 71.54
CA THR A 333 52.44 -25.31 72.92
C THR A 333 52.24 -26.81 73.18
N ASP A 334 53.31 -27.44 73.69
CA ASP A 334 53.34 -28.56 74.63
C ASP A 334 52.64 -29.88 74.30
N PHE A 335 53.41 -30.82 73.73
CA PHE A 335 53.34 -32.22 74.15
C PHE A 335 54.74 -32.84 74.28
N ARG A 336 55.01 -33.48 75.43
CA ARG A 336 56.33 -34.01 75.78
C ARG A 336 56.68 -35.27 74.97
N SER A 337 57.89 -35.31 74.43
CA SER A 337 58.62 -36.57 74.18
C SER A 337 59.96 -36.49 74.94
N GLY A 338 60.33 -37.57 75.63
CA GLY A 338 61.32 -37.50 76.71
C GLY A 338 62.73 -38.03 76.38
N TYR A 339 63.65 -37.71 77.30
CA TYR A 339 64.87 -38.43 77.67
C TYR A 339 65.94 -38.74 76.60
N ASN A 340 67.05 -37.99 76.65
CA ASN A 340 68.35 -38.44 77.18
C ASN A 340 69.31 -37.23 77.24
N GLU A 341 69.61 -36.72 78.44
CA GLU A 341 70.87 -36.98 79.19
C GLU A 341 72.12 -36.40 78.50
N LEU A 342 72.54 -35.18 78.89
CA LEU A 342 73.49 -34.90 79.98
C LEU A 342 74.96 -35.23 79.62
N ASP A 343 75.63 -34.25 79.01
CA ASP A 343 77.06 -34.04 79.29
C ASP A 343 77.26 -32.91 80.31
N THR A 344 78.43 -32.88 80.94
CA THR A 344 78.71 -32.15 82.18
C THR A 344 79.91 -31.22 82.00
N GLY A 345 79.92 -29.97 82.47
CA GLY A 345 79.12 -29.36 83.55
C GLY A 345 77.62 -29.14 83.27
N ARG A 346 76.69 -29.61 84.12
CA ARG A 346 76.82 -30.39 85.36
C ARG A 346 75.90 -31.63 85.27
N ARG A 347 76.49 -32.82 85.20
CA ARG A 347 75.79 -34.11 85.34
C ARG A 347 75.31 -34.21 86.77
N LEU A 348 74.04 -34.56 86.94
CA LEU A 348 73.62 -35.26 88.13
C LEU A 348 73.61 -36.75 87.78
N ASP A 349 74.80 -37.38 87.83
CA ASP A 349 74.90 -38.82 87.73
C ASP A 349 74.15 -39.46 88.89
N ILE A 350 73.04 -40.13 88.60
CA ILE A 350 72.31 -40.93 89.57
C ILE A 350 73.08 -42.25 89.75
N GLN A 351 74.06 -42.24 90.65
CA GLN A 351 74.55 -43.49 91.24
C GLN A 351 74.26 -43.59 92.74
N ARG A 352 73.73 -44.76 93.07
CA ARG A 352 73.06 -45.13 94.31
C ARG A 352 74.05 -45.29 95.48
N TYR A 353 73.50 -45.06 96.68
CA TYR A 353 73.90 -45.60 98.00
C TYR A 353 75.10 -44.98 98.76
N ALA A 354 74.74 -44.43 99.93
CA ALA A 354 75.37 -44.62 101.24
C ALA A 354 76.90 -44.44 101.42
N GLY A 355 77.32 -43.41 102.17
CA GLY A 355 78.66 -43.42 102.79
C GLY A 355 79.21 -42.09 103.30
N ARG A 356 79.06 -41.85 104.62
CA ARG A 356 79.90 -41.06 105.56
C ARG A 356 80.98 -40.07 105.03
N ARG A 357 80.89 -38.84 105.58
CA ARG A 357 81.95 -37.97 106.17
C ARG A 357 83.39 -38.01 105.60
N TYR A 358 83.93 -36.83 105.27
CA TYR A 358 85.10 -36.09 105.83
C TYR A 358 85.27 -34.85 104.91
N GLY A 359 85.38 -33.58 105.34
CA GLY A 359 86.54 -32.92 105.98
C GLY A 359 87.68 -32.69 104.98
N CYS A 360 88.37 -31.54 104.82
CA CYS A 360 88.34 -30.17 105.37
C CYS A 360 89.25 -29.25 104.48
N HIS A 361 89.34 -27.93 104.77
CA HIS A 361 90.33 -26.94 104.25
C HIS A 361 90.25 -26.59 102.75
N GLY A 362 90.67 -25.43 102.23
CA GLY A 362 91.32 -24.19 102.73
C GLY A 362 91.59 -23.31 101.47
N CYS A 363 91.82 -22.00 101.47
CA CYS A 363 92.52 -21.12 102.40
C CYS A 363 91.96 -19.68 102.37
N ALA A 364 92.40 -18.84 103.31
CA ALA A 364 91.98 -17.44 103.47
C ALA A 364 93.20 -16.47 103.40
N ASP A 365 92.89 -15.20 103.70
CA ASP A 365 93.78 -14.15 104.24
C ASP A 365 94.59 -13.24 103.29
N ILE A 366 94.26 -11.94 103.33
CA ILE A 366 95.25 -10.85 103.47
C ILE A 366 94.79 -9.87 104.58
N TYR A 367 95.34 -10.10 105.78
CA TYR A 367 95.89 -9.16 106.79
C TYR A 367 95.22 -7.85 107.23
N HIS A 368 95.28 -7.64 108.55
CA HIS A 368 95.46 -6.32 109.19
C HIS A 368 96.20 -6.40 110.53
N ALA A 369 97.33 -5.70 110.67
CA ALA A 369 98.06 -5.35 111.93
C ALA A 369 99.37 -4.62 111.58
N THR A 370 99.96 -3.68 112.33
CA THR A 370 99.55 -2.74 113.40
C THR A 370 100.68 -1.72 113.54
N GLY A 371 100.42 -0.49 114.02
CA GLY A 371 101.49 0.45 114.42
C GLY A 371 100.96 1.72 115.09
N TYR A 372 101.63 2.15 116.16
CA TYR A 372 101.39 3.40 116.89
C TYR A 372 102.73 4.11 117.12
N ASP A 373 102.75 5.43 117.02
CA ASP A 373 103.70 6.29 117.72
C ASP A 373 103.14 7.72 117.88
N TYR A 374 103.64 8.46 118.88
CA TYR A 374 103.17 9.80 119.29
C TYR A 374 104.31 10.83 119.24
N PHE A 375 104.03 12.12 118.96
CA PHE A 375 104.30 13.30 119.85
C PHE A 375 104.22 14.70 119.18
N ARG A 376 104.12 15.72 120.05
CA ARG A 376 104.14 17.20 119.84
C ARG A 376 105.58 17.75 119.96
N GLN A 377 105.98 19.00 119.63
CA GLN A 377 105.55 20.22 118.88
C GLN A 377 106.80 21.14 118.84
N GLY A 378 106.89 22.34 118.22
CA GLY A 378 106.00 23.20 117.43
C GLY A 378 106.56 24.65 117.40
N VAL A 379 105.85 25.58 116.77
CA VAL A 379 105.84 27.06 117.00
C VAL A 379 104.40 27.52 116.79
#